data_AF-W9G681-F1
#
_entry.id   AF-W9G681-F1
#
_cell.length_a   1.000
_cell.length_b   1.000
_cell.length_c   1.000
_cell.angle_alpha   90.00
_cell.angle_beta   90.00
_cell.angle_gamma   90.00
#
_symmetry.space_group_name_H-M   'P 1'
#
loop_
_entity.id
_entity.type
_entity.pdbx_description
1 polymer ?
#
loop_
_entity_poly.entity_id
_entity_poly.type
_entity_poly.pdbx_seq_one_letter_code
_entity_poly.pdbx_strand_id
1 'polypeptide(L)'
;MARHGFARLPRAREALGPLEAALAATRWPERESGLVDALRVLGRLQAEVGLPMVDDPVEPFWDRPYRGVRAACVTLIEDSVTDPVVRALPRGVGSVEQWSDNVDVLMRPASATHREAVNRA
;
A
#
# COMPACT_ATOMS: atom_id res chain seq x y z
N MET A 1 -18.93 -20.75 0.65
CA MET A 1 -18.62 -19.42 0.06
C MET A 1 -18.16 -18.50 1.17
N ALA A 2 -16.99 -17.89 1.03
CA ALA A 2 -16.35 -17.10 2.08
C ALA A 2 -17.21 -15.88 2.47
N ARG A 3 -17.59 -15.79 3.76
CA ARG A 3 -18.48 -14.75 4.30
C ARG A 3 -17.69 -13.53 4.81
N HIS A 4 -16.74 -13.02 4.04
CA HIS A 4 -16.01 -11.79 4.40
C HIS A 4 -16.44 -10.59 3.54
N GLY A 5 -16.33 -9.38 4.11
CA GLY A 5 -16.80 -8.14 3.49
C GLY A 5 -16.22 -7.89 2.10
N PHE A 6 -14.96 -8.28 1.87
CA PHE A 6 -14.30 -8.14 0.57
C PHE A 6 -15.04 -8.87 -0.56
N ALA A 7 -15.57 -10.08 -0.33
CA ALA A 7 -16.26 -10.85 -1.38
C ALA A 7 -17.54 -10.18 -1.88
N ARG A 8 -18.04 -9.17 -1.17
CA ARG A 8 -19.23 -8.39 -1.53
C ARG A 8 -18.92 -7.13 -2.33
N LEU A 9 -17.64 -6.76 -2.48
CA LEU A 9 -17.27 -5.58 -3.25
C LEU A 9 -17.54 -5.82 -4.75
N PRO A 10 -17.89 -4.76 -5.50
CA PRO A 10 -17.88 -4.81 -6.95
C PRO A 10 -16.53 -5.35 -7.43
N ARG A 11 -16.57 -6.29 -8.39
CA ARG A 11 -15.38 -6.88 -9.01
C ARG A 11 -14.47 -7.73 -8.10
N ALA A 12 -14.82 -7.94 -6.83
CA ALA A 12 -14.01 -8.71 -5.86
C ALA A 12 -13.59 -10.09 -6.39
N ARG A 13 -14.49 -10.76 -7.12
CA ARG A 13 -14.27 -12.07 -7.73
C ARG A 13 -13.00 -12.17 -8.58
N GLU A 14 -12.54 -11.06 -9.14
CA GLU A 14 -11.36 -11.05 -10.01
C GLU A 14 -10.07 -11.26 -9.21
N ALA A 15 -10.03 -10.79 -7.96
CA ALA A 15 -8.85 -10.91 -7.07
C ALA A 15 -9.02 -11.96 -5.96
N LEU A 16 -10.21 -12.55 -5.78
CA LEU A 16 -10.46 -13.53 -4.72
C LEU A 16 -9.51 -14.73 -4.79
N GLY A 17 -9.33 -15.35 -5.96
CA GLY A 17 -8.47 -16.51 -6.14
C GLY A 17 -7.04 -16.30 -5.62
N PRO A 18 -6.28 -15.30 -6.12
CA PRO A 18 -4.92 -15.06 -5.64
C PRO A 18 -4.86 -14.62 -4.16
N LEU A 19 -5.87 -13.89 -3.65
CA LEU A 19 -5.94 -13.53 -2.23
C LEU A 19 -6.22 -14.73 -1.31
N GLU A 20 -7.12 -15.62 -1.72
CA GLU A 20 -7.41 -16.86 -0.99
C GLU A 20 -6.18 -17.79 -0.99
N ALA A 21 -5.47 -17.88 -2.12
CA ALA A 21 -4.21 -18.61 -2.20
C ALA A 21 -3.15 -18.02 -1.26
N ALA A 22 -3.02 -16.69 -1.23
CA ALA A 22 -2.12 -16.01 -0.31
C ALA A 22 -2.47 -16.29 1.16
N LEU A 23 -3.76 -16.27 1.52
CA LEU A 23 -4.20 -16.54 2.89
C LEU A 23 -3.98 -18.01 3.29
N ALA A 24 -4.27 -18.95 2.39
CA ALA A 24 -4.15 -20.39 2.64
C ALA A 24 -2.70 -20.91 2.63
N ALA A 25 -1.76 -20.16 2.04
CA ALA A 25 -0.36 -20.55 1.96
C ALA A 25 0.26 -20.81 3.34
N THR A 26 1.01 -21.92 3.45
CA THR A 26 1.73 -22.30 4.68
C THR A 26 3.18 -21.85 4.68
N ARG A 27 3.74 -21.51 3.52
CA ARG A 27 5.09 -20.98 3.38
C ARG A 27 5.07 -19.63 2.67
N TRP A 28 6.11 -18.84 2.95
CA TRP A 28 6.16 -17.44 2.55
C TRP A 28 6.28 -17.22 1.03
N PRO A 29 6.99 -18.06 0.23
CA PRO A 29 7.07 -17.82 -1.22
C PRO A 29 5.71 -17.99 -1.91
N GLU A 30 4.91 -18.96 -1.47
CA GLU A 30 3.56 -19.19 -2.00
C GLU A 30 2.63 -18.05 -1.59
N ARG A 31 2.77 -17.57 -0.34
CA ARG A 31 2.04 -16.39 0.13
C ARG A 31 2.37 -15.16 -0.73
N GLU A 32 3.65 -14.92 -0.97
CA GLU A 32 4.11 -13.81 -1.81
C GLU A 32 3.60 -13.94 -3.24
N SER A 33 3.62 -15.13 -3.83
CA SER A 33 3.08 -15.36 -5.18
C SER A 33 1.61 -14.96 -5.28
N GLY A 34 0.78 -15.37 -4.31
CA GLY A 34 -0.63 -14.97 -4.27
C GLY A 34 -0.81 -13.46 -4.13
N LEU A 35 0.03 -12.78 -3.33
CA LEU A 35 -0.03 -11.32 -3.20
C LEU A 35 0.40 -10.60 -4.49
N VAL A 36 1.43 -11.08 -5.17
CA VAL A 36 1.90 -10.55 -6.46
C VAL A 36 0.82 -10.68 -7.53
N ASP A 37 0.18 -11.84 -7.62
CA ASP A 37 -0.90 -12.09 -8.58
C ASP A 37 -2.11 -11.21 -8.27
N ALA A 38 -2.45 -11.03 -6.99
CA ALA A 38 -3.51 -10.13 -6.56
C ALA A 38 -3.19 -8.67 -6.94
N LEU A 39 -1.96 -8.19 -6.71
CA LEU A 39 -1.53 -6.84 -7.08
C LEU A 39 -1.65 -6.60 -8.59
N ARG A 40 -1.25 -7.56 -9.43
CA ARG A 40 -1.37 -7.47 -10.88
C ARG A 40 -2.83 -7.42 -11.34
N VAL A 41 -3.70 -8.23 -10.74
CA VAL A 41 -5.14 -8.16 -11.00
C VAL A 41 -5.66 -6.77 -10.62
N LEU A 42 -5.39 -6.30 -9.40
CA LEU A 42 -5.88 -5.01 -8.92
C LEU A 42 -5.38 -3.85 -9.78
N GLY A 43 -4.13 -3.91 -10.24
CA GLY A 43 -3.56 -2.95 -11.20
C GLY A 43 -4.34 -2.90 -12.51
N ARG A 44 -4.69 -4.06 -13.08
CA ARG A 44 -5.57 -4.12 -14.25
C ARG A 44 -6.94 -3.50 -13.97
N LEU A 45 -7.57 -3.82 -12.84
CA LEU A 45 -8.88 -3.23 -12.47
C LEU A 45 -8.81 -1.71 -12.34
N GLN A 46 -7.71 -1.20 -11.77
CA GLN A 46 -7.44 0.23 -11.63
C GLN A 46 -7.34 0.92 -12.99
N ALA A 47 -6.57 0.34 -13.92
CA ALA A 47 -6.45 0.86 -15.29
C ALA A 47 -7.79 0.88 -16.03
N GLU A 48 -8.61 -0.16 -15.86
CA GLU A 48 -9.93 -0.26 -16.51
C GLU A 48 -10.93 0.79 -16.03
N VAL A 49 -10.79 1.31 -14.81
CA VAL A 49 -11.61 2.44 -14.31
C VAL A 49 -10.99 3.80 -14.63
N GLY A 50 -9.94 3.84 -15.46
CA GLY A 50 -9.27 5.06 -15.92
C GLY A 50 -8.30 5.66 -14.93
N LEU A 51 -7.93 4.95 -13.86
CA LEU A 51 -6.93 5.40 -12.91
C LEU A 51 -5.51 5.07 -13.41
N PRO A 52 -4.51 5.91 -13.09
CA PRO A 52 -3.13 5.70 -13.52
C PRO A 52 -2.59 4.36 -13.03
N MET A 53 -1.87 3.64 -13.89
CA MET A 53 -1.27 2.34 -13.54
C MET A 53 0.02 2.12 -14.33
N VAL A 54 0.97 1.39 -13.73
CA VAL A 54 2.20 0.91 -14.40
C VAL A 54 1.99 -0.49 -14.96
N ASP A 55 2.77 -0.90 -15.96
CA ASP A 55 2.61 -2.21 -16.61
C ASP A 55 2.75 -3.41 -15.66
N ASP A 56 3.67 -3.35 -14.69
CA ASP A 56 3.81 -4.36 -13.64
C ASP A 56 3.96 -3.69 -12.26
N PRO A 57 3.05 -3.92 -11.30
CA PRO A 57 3.06 -3.22 -10.01
C PRO A 57 4.11 -3.72 -9.02
N VAL A 58 4.94 -4.69 -9.38
CA VAL A 58 5.89 -5.33 -8.46
C VAL A 58 7.33 -5.16 -8.90
N GLU A 59 8.25 -5.10 -7.93
CA GLU A 59 9.69 -5.05 -8.18
C GLU A 59 10.46 -5.77 -7.06
N PRO A 60 11.75 -6.12 -7.27
CA PRO A 60 12.59 -6.66 -6.20
C PRO A 60 12.64 -5.72 -4.99
N PHE A 61 12.49 -6.27 -3.79
CA PHE A 61 12.62 -5.50 -2.56
C PHE A 61 14.09 -5.39 -2.16
N TRP A 62 14.78 -4.42 -2.76
CA TRP A 62 16.22 -4.19 -2.55
C TRP A 62 17.03 -5.46 -2.86
N ASP A 63 17.96 -5.81 -1.98
CA ASP A 63 18.79 -7.01 -2.02
C ASP A 63 18.14 -8.23 -1.35
N ARG A 64 16.88 -8.10 -0.91
CA ARG A 64 16.18 -9.17 -0.19
C ARG A 64 15.49 -10.13 -1.17
N PRO A 65 15.26 -11.39 -0.76
CA PRO A 65 14.59 -12.37 -1.61
C PRO A 65 13.07 -12.17 -1.64
N TYR A 66 12.60 -10.92 -1.63
CA TYR A 66 11.19 -10.55 -1.61
C TYR A 66 10.85 -9.61 -2.75
N ARG A 67 9.56 -9.49 -3.06
CA ARG A 67 9.00 -8.52 -4.00
C ARG A 67 8.18 -7.48 -3.25
N GLY A 68 8.36 -6.22 -3.63
CA GLY A 68 7.62 -5.08 -3.10
C GLY A 68 6.68 -4.49 -4.13
N VAL A 69 5.84 -3.54 -3.69
CA VAL A 69 5.12 -2.65 -4.60
C VAL A 69 6.12 -1.73 -5.26
N ARG A 70 6.06 -1.63 -6.58
CA ARG A 70 6.96 -0.80 -7.38
C ARG A 70 6.82 0.67 -6.99
N ALA A 71 7.93 1.34 -6.71
CA ALA A 71 7.92 2.75 -6.30
C ALA A 71 7.18 3.66 -7.30
N ALA A 72 7.30 3.36 -8.59
CA ALA A 72 6.59 4.07 -9.65
C ALA A 72 5.06 4.01 -9.54
N CYS A 73 4.47 2.97 -8.91
CA CYS A 73 3.03 2.94 -8.63
C CYS A 73 2.62 4.11 -7.73
N VAL A 74 3.42 4.38 -6.69
CA VAL A 74 3.14 5.43 -5.72
C VAL A 74 3.29 6.79 -6.38
N THR A 75 4.43 7.04 -7.02
CA THR A 75 4.69 8.32 -7.71
C THR A 75 3.62 8.62 -8.76
N LEU A 76 3.24 7.63 -9.58
CA LEU A 76 2.25 7.81 -10.63
C LEU A 76 0.86 8.18 -10.07
N ILE A 77 0.42 7.54 -9.00
CA ILE A 77 -0.87 7.85 -8.36
C ILE A 77 -0.80 9.24 -7.70
N GLU A 78 0.29 9.55 -7.00
CA GLU A 78 0.46 10.85 -6.36
C GLU A 78 0.48 12.02 -7.35
N ASP A 79 1.17 11.84 -8.48
CA ASP A 79 1.25 12.86 -9.53
C ASP A 79 -0.11 13.10 -10.20
N SER A 80 -1.01 12.11 -10.17
CA SER A 80 -2.36 12.24 -10.69
C SER A 80 -3.31 13.06 -9.81
N VAL A 81 -2.91 13.38 -8.58
CA VAL A 81 -3.70 14.21 -7.68
C VAL A 81 -3.64 15.67 -8.14
N THR A 82 -4.76 16.15 -8.70
CA THR A 82 -4.90 17.51 -9.23
C THR A 82 -5.63 18.46 -8.29
N ASP A 83 -6.42 17.94 -7.35
CA ASP A 83 -7.19 18.76 -6.41
C ASP A 83 -6.24 19.59 -5.52
N PRO A 84 -6.33 20.93 -5.55
CA PRO A 84 -5.38 21.79 -4.83
C PRO A 84 -5.49 21.65 -3.31
N VAL A 85 -6.67 21.32 -2.77
CA VAL A 85 -6.86 21.08 -1.34
C VAL A 85 -6.17 19.79 -0.93
N VAL A 86 -6.30 18.73 -1.73
CA VAL A 86 -5.63 17.45 -1.46
C VAL A 86 -4.11 17.59 -1.58
N ARG A 87 -3.61 18.31 -2.59
CA ARG A 87 -2.17 18.58 -2.77
C ARG A 87 -1.57 19.41 -1.64
N ALA A 88 -2.36 20.26 -0.99
CA ALA A 88 -1.92 21.08 0.13
C ALA A 88 -1.87 20.31 1.46
N LEU A 89 -2.38 19.07 1.53
CA LEU A 89 -2.30 18.25 2.74
C LEU A 89 -0.82 17.90 3.04
N PRO A 90 -0.37 18.07 4.29
CA PRO A 90 1.02 17.78 4.65
C PRO A 90 1.30 16.28 4.51
N ARG A 91 2.33 15.96 3.73
CA ARG A 91 2.82 14.58 3.57
C ARG A 91 3.40 14.07 4.89
N GLY A 92 3.19 12.79 5.17
CA GLY A 92 3.71 12.14 6.39
C GLY A 92 2.95 12.48 7.67
N VAL A 93 1.97 13.40 7.67
CA VAL A 93 1.18 13.73 8.86
C VAL A 93 -0.03 12.82 8.96
N GLY A 94 0.17 11.62 9.53
CA GLY A 94 -0.91 10.77 10.00
C GLY A 94 -0.42 9.86 11.13
N SER A 95 -0.85 8.59 11.20
CA SER A 95 -0.45 7.68 12.30
C SER A 95 1.07 7.62 12.44
N VAL A 96 1.58 7.31 13.63
CA VAL A 96 3.02 7.40 13.96
C VAL A 96 3.92 6.59 13.00
N GLU A 97 3.36 5.57 12.35
CA GLU A 97 3.99 4.75 11.29
C GLU A 97 4.26 5.52 9.98
N GLN A 98 3.73 6.73 9.82
CA GLN A 98 4.02 7.63 8.69
C GLN A 98 5.18 8.59 8.96
N TRP A 99 5.62 8.70 10.22
CA TRP A 99 6.76 9.52 10.64
C TRP A 99 8.04 8.70 10.77
N SER A 100 7.92 7.42 11.04
CA SER A 100 9.05 6.52 11.12
C SER A 100 8.61 5.09 10.82
N ASP A 101 9.33 4.42 9.92
CA ASP A 101 9.31 2.97 9.78
C ASP A 101 10.20 2.28 10.85
N ASN A 102 10.85 3.08 11.71
CA ASN A 102 11.69 2.59 12.79
C ASN A 102 10.85 2.26 14.04
N VAL A 103 10.79 0.97 14.34
CA VAL A 103 10.12 0.38 15.50
C VAL A 103 10.58 1.00 16.83
N ASP A 104 11.79 1.55 16.91
CA ASP A 104 12.32 2.19 18.12
C ASP A 104 11.49 3.41 18.57
N VAL A 105 10.84 4.11 17.64
CA VAL A 105 9.99 5.28 17.94
C VAL A 105 8.72 4.88 18.69
N LEU A 106 8.19 3.69 18.42
CA LEU A 106 7.01 3.13 19.09
C LEU A 106 7.31 2.64 20.51
N MET A 107 8.54 2.24 20.79
CA MET A 107 8.94 1.62 22.06
C MET A 107 9.48 2.61 23.10
N ARG A 108 9.72 3.88 22.72
CA ARG A 108 10.28 4.92 23.59
C ARG A 108 9.44 6.21 23.55
N PRO A 109 8.41 6.33 24.42
CA PRO A 109 7.47 7.45 24.40
C PRO A 109 8.11 8.83 24.57
N ALA A 110 9.28 8.92 25.23
CA ALA A 110 9.99 10.17 25.47
C ALA A 110 10.60 10.82 24.20
N SER A 111 10.67 10.08 23.09
CA SER A 111 11.12 10.61 21.79
C SER A 111 9.99 11.29 21.00
N ALA A 112 8.73 11.17 21.43
CA ALA A 112 7.55 11.71 20.75
C ALA A 112 7.31 13.21 21.00
N THR A 113 8.11 13.86 21.85
CA THR A 113 7.99 15.29 22.19
C THR A 113 8.78 16.17 21.22
N HIS A 114 8.22 16.47 20.05
CA HIS A 114 8.65 17.61 19.23
C HIS A 114 7.45 18.44 18.76
N ARG A 115 6.74 19.10 19.69
CA ARG A 115 5.56 19.89 19.33
C ARG A 115 5.36 21.20 20.12
N GLU A 116 6.31 22.14 20.03
CA GLU A 116 6.01 23.53 20.49
C GLU A 116 6.39 24.68 19.55
N ALA A 117 7.05 24.48 18.40
CA ALA A 117 7.51 25.64 17.60
C ALA A 117 6.62 26.07 16.40
N VAL A 118 5.75 25.21 15.86
CA VAL A 118 5.10 25.49 14.55
C VAL A 118 3.73 26.18 14.66
N ASN A 119 3.15 26.33 15.86
CA ASN A 119 1.90 27.09 16.05
C ASN A 119 2.13 28.54 16.51
N ARG A 120 3.34 29.08 16.36
CA ARG A 120 3.66 30.49 16.63
C ARG A 120 4.72 31.02 15.66
N ALA A 121 4.41 31.05 14.37
CA ALA A 121 5.07 31.88 13.36
C ALA A 121 4.11 32.11 12.19
#